data_AF-A0A2E9J8T1-F1
#
_entry.id   AF-A0A2E9J8T1-F1
#
_cell.length_a   1.000
_cell.length_b   1.000
_cell.length_c   1.000
_cell.angle_alpha   90.00
_cell.angle_beta   90.00
_cell.angle_gamma   90.00
#
_symmetry.space_group_name_H-M   'P 1'
#
loop_
_entity.id
_entity.type
_entity.pdbx_description
1 polymer ?
#
loop_
_entity_poly.entity_id
_entity_poly.type
_entity_poly.pdbx_seq_one_letter_code
_entity_poly.pdbx_strand_id
1 'polypeptide(L)'
;GLALGVEHPITSPTFTLANRYEGELILNHLDVYRLENFQEVEELGLSELIDANSLTVIEWGDVISSVLIEGYLEITLSLGEGLNDRIIDFSPIGHKWLERESELVSLVSSFSTQIRG
;
A
#
# COMPACT_ATOMS: atom_id res chain seq x y z
N GLY A 1 -2.57 1.50 11.21
CA GLY A 1 -1.96 1.72 12.53
C GLY A 1 -2.65 0.90 13.60
N LEU A 2 -3.73 1.43 14.18
CA LEU A 2 -4.42 0.80 15.32
C LEU A 2 -4.83 -0.67 15.08
N ALA A 3 -5.39 -0.99 13.90
CA ALA A 3 -5.76 -2.36 13.55
C ALA A 3 -4.57 -3.34 13.44
N LEU A 4 -3.34 -2.82 13.39
CA LEU A 4 -2.10 -3.61 13.38
C LEU A 4 -1.41 -3.60 14.74
N GLY A 5 -2.01 -3.01 15.78
CA GLY A 5 -1.39 -2.89 17.11
C GLY A 5 -0.28 -1.85 17.22
N VAL A 6 -0.15 -0.93 16.25
CA VAL A 6 0.85 0.15 16.33
C VAL A 6 0.39 1.22 17.34
N GLU A 7 1.13 1.38 18.43
CA GLU A 7 0.78 2.30 19.54
C GLU A 7 1.34 3.72 19.37
N HIS A 8 2.31 3.91 18.47
CA HIS A 8 2.95 5.19 18.23
C HIS A 8 2.40 5.91 16.98
N PRO A 9 2.52 7.25 16.89
CA PRO A 9 2.10 7.99 15.72
C PRO A 9 2.79 7.47 14.44
N ILE A 10 1.99 7.22 13.40
CA ILE A 10 2.50 6.92 12.05
C ILE A 10 2.64 8.25 11.31
N THR A 11 3.85 8.53 10.85
CA THR A 11 4.18 9.74 10.09
C THR A 11 4.70 9.36 8.71
N SER A 12 4.45 10.23 7.72
CA SER A 12 4.94 10.01 6.36
C SER A 12 6.48 9.88 6.33
N PRO A 13 7.02 8.86 5.64
CA PRO A 13 8.45 8.63 5.48
C PRO A 13 9.07 9.46 4.34
N THR A 14 8.46 10.56 3.89
CA THR A 14 8.96 11.41 2.77
C THR A 14 10.47 11.71 2.82
N PHE A 15 11.06 11.86 4.01
CA PHE A 15 12.50 12.12 4.18
C PHE A 15 13.34 10.87 4.42
N THR A 16 12.76 9.81 5.00
CA THR A 16 13.46 8.57 5.37
C THR A 16 13.31 7.48 4.32
N LEU A 17 12.44 7.66 3.31
CA LEU A 17 11.97 6.70 2.31
C LEU A 17 11.20 5.51 2.88
N ALA A 18 11.57 5.03 4.07
CA ALA A 18 10.90 3.96 4.78
C ALA A 18 10.85 4.21 6.29
N ASN A 19 9.72 3.90 6.91
CA ASN A 19 9.54 3.79 8.36
C ASN A 19 9.03 2.39 8.69
N ARG A 20 9.52 1.82 9.79
CA ARG A 20 9.09 0.52 10.31
C ARG A 20 8.41 0.69 11.66
N TYR A 21 7.21 0.14 11.79
CA TYR A 21 6.42 0.22 13.01
C TYR A 21 6.12 -1.17 13.54
N GLU A 22 6.45 -1.39 14.81
CA GLU A 22 6.15 -2.63 15.51
C GLU A 22 4.71 -2.61 16.05
N GLY A 23 4.05 -3.75 15.93
CA GLY A 23 2.67 -3.98 16.36
C GLY A 23 2.40 -5.48 16.46
N GLU A 24 1.13 -5.90 16.41
CA GLU A 24 0.78 -7.31 16.25
C GLU A 24 1.22 -7.86 14.89
N LEU A 25 1.23 -7.00 13.88
CA LEU A 25 1.85 -7.23 12.57
C LEU A 25 2.78 -6.04 12.27
N ILE A 26 3.99 -6.34 11.79
CA ILE A 26 4.96 -5.31 11.39
C ILE A 26 4.38 -4.50 10.23
N LEU A 27 4.40 -3.18 10.35
CA LEU A 27 4.06 -2.27 9.26
C LEU A 27 5.34 -1.63 8.70
N ASN A 28 5.64 -1.91 7.44
CA ASN A 28 6.62 -1.18 6.65
C ASN A 28 5.88 -0.11 5.83
N HIS A 29 6.16 1.16 6.10
CA HIS A 29 5.58 2.30 5.39
C HIS A 29 6.65 2.95 4.53
N LEU A 30 6.46 2.92 3.22
CA LEU A 30 7.39 3.44 2.23
C LEU A 30 6.77 4.63 1.49
N ASP A 31 7.60 5.59 1.12
CA ASP A 31 7.25 6.70 0.22
C ASP A 31 8.35 6.80 -0.84
N VAL A 32 8.03 6.33 -2.06
CA VAL A 32 9.03 6.12 -3.12
C VAL A 32 8.99 7.20 -4.21
N TYR A 33 8.32 8.32 -3.98
CA TYR A 33 8.15 9.39 -4.97
C TYR A 33 9.47 10.01 -5.49
N ARG A 34 10.58 9.81 -4.75
CA ARG A 34 11.91 10.33 -5.07
C ARG A 34 12.81 9.35 -5.81
N LEU A 35 12.39 8.09 -5.95
CA LEU A 35 13.22 7.10 -6.63
C LEU A 35 13.14 7.37 -8.12
N GLU A 36 14.30 7.58 -8.76
CA GLU A 36 14.35 7.94 -10.18
C GLU A 36 14.80 6.78 -11.07
N ASN A 37 15.47 5.78 -10.49
CA ASN A 37 16.08 4.68 -11.23
C ASN A 37 16.03 3.35 -10.47
N PHE A 38 16.21 2.26 -11.23
CA PHE A 38 16.16 0.90 -10.72
C PHE A 38 17.21 0.61 -9.63
N GLN A 39 18.37 1.27 -9.66
CA GLN A 39 19.41 1.05 -8.65
C GLN A 39 18.97 1.54 -7.27
N GLU A 40 18.33 2.71 -7.19
CA GLU A 40 17.77 3.22 -5.93
C GLU A 40 16.66 2.32 -5.38
N VAL A 41 15.89 1.70 -6.27
CA VAL A 41 14.87 0.70 -5.93
C VAL A 41 15.50 -0.57 -5.35
N GLU A 42 16.62 -1.04 -5.89
CA GLU A 42 17.39 -2.16 -5.32
C GLU A 42 17.99 -1.79 -3.96
N GLU A 43 18.56 -0.59 -3.83
CA GLU A 43 19.16 -0.09 -2.59
C GLU A 43 18.14 0.06 -1.45
N LEU A 44 16.86 0.27 -1.77
CA LEU A 44 15.78 0.30 -0.78
C LEU A 44 15.58 -1.06 -0.07
N GLY A 45 16.08 -2.16 -0.64
CA GLY A 45 15.93 -3.49 -0.05
C GLY A 45 14.48 -3.98 -0.05
N LEU A 46 13.71 -3.66 -1.09
CA LEU A 46 12.28 -4.02 -1.20
C LEU A 46 11.98 -5.49 -0.94
N SER A 47 12.85 -6.39 -1.37
CA SER A 47 12.70 -7.83 -1.15
C SER A 47 12.70 -8.22 0.34
N GLU A 48 13.39 -7.47 1.19
CA GLU A 48 13.44 -7.70 2.64
C GLU A 48 12.21 -7.07 3.34
N LEU A 49 11.69 -5.97 2.75
CA LEU A 49 10.51 -5.28 3.25
C LEU A 49 9.21 -6.00 2.87
N ILE A 50 9.19 -6.72 1.75
CA ILE A 50 8.04 -7.53 1.30
C ILE A 50 8.21 -8.95 1.86
N ASP A 51 7.96 -9.11 3.16
CA ASP A 51 7.95 -10.41 3.84
C ASP A 51 6.53 -10.86 4.20
N ALA A 52 6.32 -12.17 4.25
CA ALA A 52 5.05 -12.81 4.58
C ALA A 52 4.53 -12.47 5.99
N ASN A 53 5.39 -12.03 6.91
CA ASN A 53 5.03 -11.67 8.29
C ASN A 53 4.89 -10.15 8.51
N SER A 54 4.75 -9.38 7.43
CA SER A 54 4.61 -7.93 7.49
C SER A 54 3.55 -7.42 6.53
N LEU A 55 3.02 -6.24 6.82
CA LEU A 55 2.26 -5.45 5.88
C LEU A 55 3.16 -4.33 5.34
N THR A 56 3.28 -4.25 4.03
CA THR A 56 4.03 -3.18 3.36
C THR A 56 3.06 -2.26 2.63
N VAL A 57 3.07 -0.98 3.00
CA VAL A 57 2.28 0.08 2.39
C VAL A 57 3.22 1.04 1.70
N ILE A 58 2.98 1.30 0.42
CA ILE A 58 3.88 2.08 -0.44
C ILE A 58 3.11 3.24 -1.04
N GLU A 59 3.49 4.46 -0.68
CA GLU A 59 3.02 5.69 -1.34
C GLU A 59 3.80 5.90 -2.65
N TRP A 60 3.12 6.40 -3.69
CA TRP A 60 3.68 6.60 -5.04
C TRP A 60 4.27 5.31 -5.65
N GLY A 61 3.63 4.17 -5.35
CA GLY A 61 4.09 2.84 -5.76
C GLY A 61 4.13 2.61 -7.27
N ASP A 62 3.53 3.48 -8.08
CA ASP A 62 3.59 3.45 -9.54
C ASP A 62 5.05 3.45 -10.05
N VAL A 63 5.95 4.16 -9.35
CA VAL A 63 7.40 4.21 -9.61
C VAL A 63 8.04 2.81 -9.59
N ILE A 64 7.57 1.92 -8.72
CA ILE A 64 8.16 0.59 -8.51
C ILE A 64 7.21 -0.55 -8.93
N SER A 65 6.07 -0.24 -9.53
CA SER A 65 5.03 -1.21 -9.91
C SER A 65 5.56 -2.38 -10.75
N SER A 66 6.55 -2.12 -11.61
CA SER A 66 7.19 -3.13 -12.48
C SER A 66 7.99 -4.20 -11.73
N VAL A 67 8.42 -3.95 -10.50
CA VAL A 67 9.18 -4.91 -9.68
C VAL A 67 8.30 -5.68 -8.70
N LEU A 68 7.03 -5.28 -8.51
CA LEU A 68 6.07 -5.93 -7.60
C LEU A 68 5.37 -7.14 -8.26
N ILE A 69 6.18 -8.10 -8.72
CA ILE A 69 5.72 -9.22 -9.57
C ILE A 69 4.78 -10.22 -8.88
N GLU A 70 4.81 -10.31 -7.55
CA GLU A 70 4.01 -11.28 -6.80
C GLU A 70 2.53 -10.85 -6.64
N GLY A 71 2.22 -9.62 -7.08
CA GLY A 71 0.91 -9.01 -6.96
C GLY A 71 0.77 -8.12 -5.74
N TYR A 72 -0.10 -7.13 -5.86
CA TYR A 72 -0.36 -6.10 -4.85
C TYR A 72 -1.81 -5.64 -4.95
N LEU A 73 -2.30 -5.00 -3.89
CA LEU A 73 -3.55 -4.24 -3.95
C LEU A 73 -3.19 -2.80 -4.26
N GLU A 74 -3.55 -2.34 -5.45
CA GLU A 74 -3.45 -0.93 -5.79
C GLU A 74 -4.63 -0.18 -5.17
N ILE A 75 -4.32 0.94 -4.51
CA ILE A 75 -5.31 1.82 -3.89
C ILE A 75 -5.12 3.23 -4.46
N THR A 76 -6.11 3.71 -5.19
CA THR A 76 -6.11 5.07 -5.76
C THR A 76 -7.05 5.95 -4.97
N LEU A 77 -6.58 7.14 -4.55
CA LEU A 77 -7.40 8.17 -3.92
C LEU A 77 -7.62 9.32 -4.91
N SER A 78 -8.87 9.65 -5.18
CA SER A 78 -9.25 10.80 -6.02
C SER A 78 -10.23 11.73 -5.30
N LEU A 79 -10.37 12.96 -5.81
CA LEU A 79 -11.28 13.95 -5.22
C LEU A 79 -12.74 13.57 -5.51
N GLY A 80 -13.60 13.63 -4.49
CA GLY A 80 -15.04 13.51 -4.64
C GLY A 80 -15.73 14.83 -4.99
N GLU A 81 -17.07 14.86 -4.86
CA GLU A 81 -17.87 16.06 -5.15
C GLU A 81 -17.67 17.17 -4.10
N GLY A 82 -17.54 16.80 -2.83
CA GLY A 82 -17.20 17.72 -1.74
C GLY A 82 -15.69 17.95 -1.58
N LEU A 83 -15.31 19.11 -1.02
CA LEU A 83 -13.90 19.50 -0.82
C LEU A 83 -13.08 18.49 0.01
N ASN A 84 -13.73 17.82 0.95
CA ASN A 84 -13.11 16.83 1.83
C ASN A 84 -13.45 15.39 1.43
N ASP A 85 -14.22 15.21 0.36
CA ASP A 85 -14.62 13.89 -0.08
C ASP A 85 -13.47 13.24 -0.85
N ARG A 86 -13.33 11.93 -0.66
CA ARG A 86 -12.38 11.10 -1.40
C ARG A 86 -13.10 9.91 -1.97
N ILE A 87 -12.78 9.59 -3.21
CA ILE A 87 -13.13 8.33 -3.84
C ILE A 87 -11.90 7.44 -3.68
N ILE A 88 -12.12 6.23 -3.17
CA ILE A 88 -11.06 5.23 -2.97
C ILE A 88 -11.39 4.06 -3.90
N ASP A 89 -10.55 3.88 -4.91
CA ASP A 89 -10.62 2.75 -5.83
C ASP A 89 -9.62 1.67 -5.40
N PHE A 90 -10.08 0.42 -5.40
CA PHE A 90 -9.26 -0.75 -5.08
C PHE A 90 -9.12 -1.59 -6.34
N SER A 91 -7.88 -1.89 -6.74
CA SER A 91 -7.56 -2.67 -7.93
C SER A 91 -6.59 -3.80 -7.55
N PRO A 92 -7.07 -5.06 -7.45
CA PRO A 92 -6.21 -6.20 -7.18
C PRO A 92 -5.35 -6.53 -8.40
N ILE A 93 -4.02 -6.48 -8.24
CA ILE A 93 -3.05 -6.79 -9.29
C ILE A 93 -2.37 -8.12 -9.00
N GLY A 94 -2.35 -9.02 -9.98
CA GLY A 94 -1.70 -10.33 -9.89
C GLY A 94 -2.56 -11.40 -9.20
N HIS A 95 -2.22 -12.67 -9.45
CA HIS A 95 -3.05 -13.81 -9.05
C HIS A 95 -3.35 -13.89 -7.54
N LYS A 96 -2.35 -13.61 -6.69
CA LYS A 96 -2.52 -13.67 -5.23
C LYS A 96 -3.58 -12.71 -4.70
N TRP A 97 -3.75 -11.55 -5.33
CA TRP A 97 -4.75 -10.56 -4.91
C TRP A 97 -6.10 -10.74 -5.60
N LEU A 98 -6.11 -11.25 -6.84
CA LEU A 98 -7.36 -11.64 -7.50
C LEU A 98 -8.11 -12.73 -6.72
N GLU A 99 -7.40 -13.68 -6.11
CA GLU A 99 -8.02 -14.69 -5.23
C GLU A 99 -8.70 -14.09 -3.98
N ARG A 100 -8.31 -12.88 -3.57
CA ARG A 100 -8.86 -12.16 -2.41
C ARG A 100 -9.97 -11.19 -2.77
N GLU A 101 -10.29 -11.03 -4.06
CA GLU A 101 -11.22 -10.00 -4.55
C GLU A 101 -12.60 -10.11 -3.90
N SER A 102 -13.17 -11.32 -3.80
CA SER A 102 -14.51 -11.49 -3.22
C SER A 102 -14.57 -11.10 -1.74
N GLU A 103 -13.52 -11.43 -0.97
CA GLU A 103 -13.41 -11.04 0.43
C GLU A 103 -13.24 -9.51 0.55
N LEU A 104 -12.39 -8.92 -0.30
CA LEU A 104 -12.19 -7.47 -0.36
C LEU A 104 -13.51 -6.74 -0.65
N VAL A 105 -14.25 -7.16 -1.68
CA VAL A 105 -15.58 -6.62 -2.03
C VAL A 105 -16.52 -6.67 -0.81
N SER A 106 -16.56 -7.81 -0.13
CA SER A 106 -17.39 -7.96 1.07
C SER A 106 -17.00 -7.00 2.18
N LEU A 107 -15.70 -6.84 2.45
CA LEU A 107 -15.18 -5.96 3.50
C LEU A 107 -15.44 -4.48 3.22
N VAL A 108 -15.35 -4.07 1.94
CA VAL A 108 -15.55 -2.67 1.56
C VAL A 108 -16.99 -2.34 1.16
N SER A 109 -17.89 -3.32 1.16
CA SER A 109 -19.30 -3.15 0.75
C SER A 109 -20.08 -2.11 1.58
N SER A 110 -19.62 -1.81 2.80
CA SER A 110 -20.19 -0.75 3.64
C SER A 110 -19.80 0.67 3.20
N PHE A 111 -18.84 0.81 2.29
CA PHE A 111 -18.39 2.06 1.70
C PHE A 111 -18.98 2.19 0.28
N SER A 112 -19.18 3.41 -0.22
CA SER A 112 -19.52 3.61 -1.64
C SER A 112 -18.25 3.39 -2.48
N THR A 113 -17.85 2.15 -2.66
CA THR A 113 -16.61 1.77 -3.35
C THR A 113 -16.90 1.31 -4.76
N GLN A 114 -16.10 1.78 -5.73
CA GLN A 114 -16.01 1.17 -7.05
C GLN A 114 -14.77 0.25 -7.06
N ILE A 115 -14.96 -1.03 -7.38
CA ILE A 115 -13.86 -1.96 -7.65
C ILE A 115 -13.83 -2.10 -9.17
N ARG A 116 -12.69 -1.79 -9.77
CA ARG A 116 -12.47 -1.95 -11.21
C ARG A 116 -11.53 -3.13 -11.42
N GLY A 117 -11.99 -4.11 -12.21
CA GLY A 117 -11.19 -5.22 -12.73
C GLY A 117 -10.71 -4.98 -14.15
#